data_AF-A0A8H5YS85-F1
#
_entry.id   AF-A0A8H5YS85-F1
#
_cell.length_a   1.000
_cell.length_b   1.000
_cell.length_c   1.000
_cell.angle_alpha   90.00
_cell.angle_beta   90.00
_cell.angle_gamma   90.00
#
_symmetry.space_group_name_H-M   'P 1'
#
loop_
_entity.id
_entity.type
_entity.pdbx_description
1 polymer ?
#
loop_
_entity_poly.entity_id
_entity_poly.type
_entity_poly.pdbx_seq_one_letter_code
_entity_poly.pdbx_strand_id
1 'polypeptide(L)'
;MVLIRGQVTTWQDGPETPSYPELKEENDRLRREITTLKAQQERRQSNTLPQTHRSSKSIDGIEYTPGELADGLWESLALESHTRGSRVSDWADIILPNVECSRKLIEFDMKWDSWVHYALEYPQFKDESDNFAGRLEAGLALDEADVSWLAVYFSVLSTALLMMEDDEAQSLPLSPGVPVEQVSQNWYEAALFCLHKAHFLRVPNVHSVQAIAVLCMAFNNRGDSELGHHMRVSAIRIAQTLRLAQDDGKRKDGYLSLEAERRLWWTLVICEWLNLTHESPVIDESDFSIPLPSVSHREVQDTLVDPVHYHIFMARTSQVIYKFRISLKYGVKSLKDAIDIVKAADEELASIIDSLPSHLQPESDAVTDAEIQALESTQPWIKWQRYDLTLVLLHLRMHINRVLQKQWLSSPEEYHWARTVSVTSAMSLIWINRSWDQPASTRKQCTSSKDNREYIEAIEAGLVLLDAVESHNLLARHAARVLRKSITGVFT
;
A
#
# COMPACT_ATOMS: atom_id res chain seq x y z
N MET A 1 20.03 10.58 11.90
CA MET A 1 20.74 9.63 12.78
C MET A 1 19.90 8.37 12.87
N VAL A 2 20.38 7.23 12.37
CA VAL A 2 19.67 5.94 12.41
C VAL A 2 20.55 4.98 13.20
N LEU A 3 19.99 4.40 14.26
CA LEU A 3 20.64 3.46 15.15
C LEU A 3 20.25 2.04 14.74
N ILE A 4 21.24 1.24 14.39
CA ILE A 4 21.16 -0.23 14.39
C ILE A 4 22.31 -0.70 15.28
N ARG A 5 21.97 -1.34 16.41
CA ARG A 5 22.85 -2.09 17.34
C ARG A 5 23.68 -1.32 18.39
N GLY A 6 23.00 -0.72 19.37
CA GLY A 6 23.22 -1.06 20.79
C GLY A 6 24.60 -0.88 21.46
N GLN A 7 25.37 0.18 21.21
CA GLN A 7 26.36 0.65 22.20
C GLN A 7 26.47 2.18 22.25
N VAL A 8 26.53 2.71 23.49
CA VAL A 8 26.36 4.11 23.86
C VAL A 8 27.71 4.82 23.90
N THR A 9 27.84 5.94 23.19
CA THR A 9 28.83 6.98 23.50
C THR A 9 28.08 8.26 23.87
N THR A 10 28.16 8.65 25.14
CA THR A 10 27.45 9.80 25.72
C THR A 10 28.02 11.12 25.23
N TRP A 11 27.14 12.02 24.79
CA TRP A 11 27.45 13.41 24.44
C TRP A 11 27.64 14.25 25.71
N GLN A 12 28.69 15.09 25.74
CA GLN A 12 29.29 15.59 26.98
C GLN A 12 28.83 16.97 27.48
N ASP A 13 28.06 17.77 26.74
CA ASP A 13 27.68 19.11 27.22
C ASP A 13 26.30 19.56 26.71
N GLY A 14 25.25 19.24 27.48
CA GLY A 14 23.88 19.72 27.27
C GLY A 14 23.44 20.73 28.36
N PRO A 15 22.39 21.53 28.13
CA PRO A 15 21.90 22.53 29.08
C PRO A 15 21.46 21.88 30.40
N GLU A 16 21.58 22.62 31.51
CA GLU A 16 21.44 22.13 32.89
C GLU A 16 20.30 21.10 33.05
N THR A 17 20.70 19.85 33.27
CA THR A 17 19.80 18.77 33.65
C THR A 17 19.07 19.15 34.94
N PRO A 18 17.73 19.17 34.96
CA PRO A 18 16.98 19.42 36.18
C PRO A 18 17.40 18.40 37.24
N SER A 19 17.65 18.91 38.43
CA SER A 19 18.12 18.12 39.54
C SER A 19 17.07 17.06 39.92
N TYR A 20 17.53 15.92 40.44
CA TYR A 20 16.63 14.86 40.93
C TYR A 20 15.51 15.35 41.88
N PRO A 21 15.76 16.34 42.78
CA PRO A 21 14.70 16.97 43.57
C PRO A 21 13.61 17.64 42.73
N GLU A 22 13.97 18.38 41.68
CA GLU A 22 13.02 19.08 40.80
C GLU A 22 12.17 18.08 40.00
N LEU A 23 12.81 17.02 39.51
CA LEU A 23 12.10 15.92 38.84
C LEU A 23 11.12 15.20 39.78
N LYS A 24 11.50 15.03 41.06
CA LYS A 24 10.64 14.38 42.06
C LYS A 24 9.45 15.26 42.42
N GLU A 25 9.66 16.57 42.59
CA GLU A 25 8.60 17.53 42.90
C GLU A 25 7.57 17.62 41.76
N GLU A 26 8.06 17.61 40.51
CA GLU A 26 7.18 17.61 39.33
C GLU A 26 6.39 16.29 39.20
N ASN A 27 7.02 15.15 39.50
CA ASN A 27 6.32 13.86 39.52
C ASN A 27 5.21 13.83 40.57
N ASP A 28 5.47 14.37 41.76
CA ASP A 28 4.49 14.47 42.85
C ASP A 28 3.35 15.44 42.51
N ARG A 29 3.62 16.51 41.75
CA ARG A 29 2.58 17.40 41.22
C ARG A 29 1.67 16.66 40.24
N LEU A 30 2.23 15.99 39.25
CA LEU A 30 1.47 15.27 38.21
C LEU A 30 0.63 14.12 38.79
N ARG A 31 1.15 13.40 39.80
CA ARG A 31 0.40 12.35 40.50
C ARG A 31 -0.86 12.87 41.19
N ARG A 32 -0.80 14.08 41.78
CA ARG A 32 -1.95 14.72 42.43
C ARG A 32 -3.00 15.16 41.41
N GLU A 33 -2.55 15.66 40.26
CA GLU A 33 -3.44 16.08 39.16
C GLU A 33 -4.20 14.89 38.56
N ILE A 34 -3.50 13.78 38.29
CA ILE A 34 -4.11 12.53 37.80
C ILE A 34 -5.16 12.00 38.79
N THR A 35 -4.87 12.04 40.10
CA THR A 35 -5.80 11.58 41.14
C THR A 35 -7.07 12.44 41.16
N THR A 36 -6.93 13.75 40.95
CA THR A 36 -8.05 14.69 40.91
C THR A 36 -8.94 14.46 39.68
N LEU A 37 -8.33 14.22 38.51
CA LEU A 37 -9.04 13.94 37.27
C LEU A 37 -9.80 12.61 37.31
N LYS A 38 -9.22 11.56 37.91
CA LYS A 38 -9.89 10.26 38.10
C LYS A 38 -11.12 10.38 38.99
N ALA A 39 -11.03 11.12 40.10
CA ALA A 39 -12.17 11.36 40.98
C ALA A 39 -13.31 12.15 40.31
N GLN A 40 -12.98 13.05 39.37
CA GLN A 40 -13.98 13.77 38.57
C GLN A 40 -14.68 12.87 37.53
N GLN A 41 -13.94 11.91 36.96
CA GLN A 41 -14.46 10.95 35.98
C GLN A 41 -15.40 9.92 36.63
N GLU A 42 -15.06 9.42 37.82
CA GLU A 42 -15.92 8.51 38.59
C GLU A 42 -17.25 9.16 39.00
N ARG A 43 -17.23 10.47 39.36
CA ARG A 43 -18.45 11.25 39.63
C ARG A 43 -19.33 11.48 38.40
N ARG A 44 -18.78 11.43 37.18
CA ARG A 44 -19.56 11.55 35.94
C ARG A 44 -20.23 10.23 35.55
N GLN A 45 -19.65 9.09 35.89
CA GLN A 45 -20.17 7.76 35.55
C GLN A 45 -21.32 7.29 36.46
N SER A 46 -21.49 7.86 37.66
CA SER A 46 -22.58 7.48 38.57
C SER A 46 -23.99 7.97 38.16
N ASN A 47 -24.12 8.67 37.02
CA ASN A 47 -25.39 9.27 36.55
C ASN A 47 -25.97 8.62 35.28
N THR A 48 -25.56 7.41 34.88
CA THR A 48 -26.08 6.76 33.67
C THR A 48 -26.67 5.37 33.96
N LEU A 49 -27.91 5.14 33.50
CA LEU A 49 -28.70 3.90 33.67
C LEU A 49 -28.07 2.68 32.97
N PRO A 50 -28.38 1.44 33.41
CA PRO A 50 -27.64 0.25 33.03
C PRO A 50 -28.01 -0.23 31.61
N GLN A 51 -27.01 -0.32 30.73
CA GLN A 51 -27.12 -1.05 29.47
C GLN A 51 -26.84 -2.54 29.68
N THR A 52 -27.58 -3.35 28.93
CA THR A 52 -27.59 -4.80 28.92
C THR A 52 -26.24 -5.39 28.50
N HIS A 53 -25.57 -6.08 29.42
CA HIS A 53 -24.34 -6.82 29.15
C HIS A 53 -24.58 -8.00 28.19
N ARG A 54 -24.13 -7.87 26.94
CA ARG A 54 -23.65 -9.03 26.18
C ARG A 54 -22.23 -9.32 26.65
N SER A 55 -22.04 -10.46 27.31
CA SER A 55 -20.74 -10.98 27.71
C SER A 55 -19.93 -11.40 26.47
N SER A 56 -19.11 -10.50 25.94
CA SER A 56 -17.81 -10.87 25.35
C SER A 56 -16.74 -10.44 26.36
N LYS A 57 -15.93 -11.38 26.83
CA LYS A 57 -14.71 -11.05 27.57
C LYS A 57 -13.67 -10.57 26.54
N SER A 58 -13.86 -9.39 25.99
CA SER A 58 -12.79 -8.66 25.30
C SER A 58 -11.84 -8.13 26.36
N ILE A 59 -10.53 -8.32 26.18
CA ILE A 59 -9.54 -7.61 27.00
C ILE A 59 -9.64 -6.16 26.57
N ASP A 60 -10.34 -5.34 27.37
CA ASP A 60 -10.48 -3.89 27.15
C ASP A 60 -9.10 -3.28 26.84
N GLY A 61 -8.82 -3.03 25.56
CA GLY A 61 -7.63 -2.30 25.14
C GLY A 61 -6.73 -2.96 24.09
N ILE A 62 -6.82 -4.26 23.83
CA ILE A 62 -6.02 -4.91 22.76
C ILE A 62 -6.95 -5.18 21.59
N GLU A 63 -7.23 -4.12 20.83
CA GLU A 63 -8.00 -4.22 19.60
C GLU A 63 -7.16 -3.59 18.49
N TYR A 64 -7.06 -4.29 17.37
CA TYR A 64 -6.43 -3.75 16.18
C TYR A 64 -7.35 -2.67 15.61
N THR A 65 -7.14 -1.43 16.01
CA THR A 65 -7.85 -0.28 15.46
C THR A 65 -6.91 0.54 14.55
N PRO A 66 -7.20 0.66 13.24
CA PRO A 66 -6.92 1.88 12.51
C PRO A 66 -7.35 3.06 13.39
N GLY A 67 -6.53 4.11 13.45
CA GLY A 67 -6.81 5.18 14.41
C GLY A 67 -8.04 5.97 13.96
N GLU A 68 -8.71 6.69 14.88
CA GLU A 68 -9.88 7.53 14.59
C GLU A 68 -9.67 8.48 13.38
N LEU A 69 -8.42 8.91 13.17
CA LEU A 69 -7.99 9.72 12.02
C LEU A 69 -8.09 9.00 10.66
N ALA A 70 -7.78 7.70 10.64
CA ALA A 70 -7.85 6.88 9.43
C ALA A 70 -9.30 6.57 9.06
N ASP A 71 -10.15 6.27 10.05
CA ASP A 71 -11.57 6.00 9.81
C ASP A 71 -12.29 7.24 9.24
N GLY A 72 -12.05 8.42 9.82
CA GLY A 72 -12.60 9.67 9.31
C GLY A 72 -12.11 10.06 7.90
N LEU A 73 -10.90 9.63 7.51
CA LEU A 73 -10.38 9.81 6.15
C LEU A 73 -11.17 8.97 5.14
N TRP A 74 -11.34 7.67 5.41
CA TRP A 74 -12.03 6.75 4.50
C TRP A 74 -13.51 7.05 4.39
N GLU A 75 -14.19 7.41 5.49
CA GLU A 75 -15.58 7.88 5.45
C GLU A 75 -15.74 9.14 4.58
N SER A 76 -14.82 10.08 4.71
CA SER A 76 -14.85 11.31 3.90
C SER A 76 -14.62 11.04 2.41
N LEU A 77 -13.76 10.09 2.06
CA LEU A 77 -13.50 9.68 0.68
C LEU A 77 -14.70 8.99 0.07
N ALA A 78 -15.28 8.03 0.81
CA ALA A 78 -16.48 7.33 0.38
C ALA A 78 -17.58 8.35 0.05
N LEU A 79 -17.85 9.31 0.93
CA LEU A 79 -18.90 10.32 0.69
C LEU A 79 -18.67 11.14 -0.60
N GLU A 80 -17.43 11.52 -0.91
CA GLU A 80 -17.12 12.32 -2.11
C GLU A 80 -17.25 11.47 -3.39
N SER A 81 -16.81 10.20 -3.37
CA SER A 81 -16.98 9.25 -4.49
C SER A 81 -18.46 9.05 -4.87
N HIS A 82 -19.35 8.83 -3.88
CA HIS A 82 -20.79 8.62 -4.14
C HIS A 82 -21.49 9.80 -4.84
N THR A 83 -20.91 11.00 -4.78
CA THR A 83 -21.48 12.20 -5.43
C THR A 83 -21.03 12.39 -6.88
N ARG A 84 -19.97 11.71 -7.33
CA ARG A 84 -19.50 11.75 -8.73
C ARG A 84 -20.15 10.63 -9.53
N GLY A 85 -21.03 10.98 -10.47
CA GLY A 85 -21.46 10.05 -11.51
C GLY A 85 -20.30 9.71 -12.46
N SER A 86 -20.26 8.47 -12.96
CA SER A 86 -19.33 8.07 -14.04
C SER A 86 -19.56 8.94 -15.27
N ARG A 87 -18.48 9.44 -15.88
CA ARG A 87 -18.53 10.19 -17.14
C ARG A 87 -18.51 9.26 -18.35
N VAL A 88 -18.11 8.00 -18.16
CA VAL A 88 -18.21 6.96 -19.18
C VAL A 88 -19.43 6.09 -18.91
N SER A 89 -20.42 6.17 -19.79
CA SER A 89 -21.68 5.43 -19.72
C SER A 89 -22.00 4.67 -21.01
N ASP A 90 -21.39 5.09 -22.12
CA ASP A 90 -21.48 4.48 -23.45
C ASP A 90 -20.10 4.45 -24.14
N TRP A 91 -19.98 3.66 -25.22
CA TRP A 91 -18.76 3.57 -26.02
C TRP A 91 -18.33 4.92 -26.60
N ALA A 92 -19.28 5.81 -26.92
CA ALA A 92 -19.00 7.14 -27.43
C ALA A 92 -18.37 8.10 -26.40
N ASP A 93 -18.47 7.79 -25.10
CA ASP A 93 -17.89 8.60 -24.02
C ASP A 93 -16.39 8.31 -23.83
N ILE A 94 -15.87 7.24 -24.43
CA ILE A 94 -14.49 6.80 -24.28
C ILE A 94 -13.57 7.66 -25.15
N ILE A 95 -12.58 8.29 -24.53
CA ILE A 95 -11.53 9.03 -25.22
C ILE A 95 -10.50 8.02 -25.73
N LEU A 96 -10.51 7.76 -27.04
CA LEU A 96 -9.54 6.84 -27.64
C LEU A 96 -8.11 7.38 -27.52
N PRO A 97 -7.15 6.56 -27.04
CA PRO A 97 -5.75 6.96 -27.01
C PRO A 97 -5.21 7.09 -28.43
N ASN A 98 -4.31 8.05 -28.63
CA ASN A 98 -3.46 8.03 -29.80
C ASN A 98 -2.56 6.78 -29.75
N VAL A 99 -2.31 6.13 -30.90
CA VAL A 99 -1.50 4.89 -30.98
C VAL A 99 -0.14 5.07 -30.32
N GLU A 100 0.56 6.16 -30.63
CA GLU A 100 1.87 6.47 -30.06
C GLU A 100 1.79 6.75 -28.55
N CYS A 101 0.70 7.38 -28.08
CA CYS A 101 0.46 7.55 -26.65
C CYS A 101 0.28 6.21 -25.95
N SER A 102 -0.56 5.32 -26.50
CA SER A 102 -0.78 3.99 -25.92
C SER A 102 0.49 3.15 -25.88
N ARG A 103 1.30 3.19 -26.95
CA ARG A 103 2.58 2.47 -27.03
C ARG A 103 3.54 2.93 -25.93
N LYS A 104 3.70 4.25 -25.73
CA LYS A 104 4.54 4.80 -24.67
C LYS A 104 4.07 4.42 -23.28
N LEU A 105 2.75 4.40 -23.04
CA LEU A 105 2.17 4.00 -21.76
C LEU A 105 2.38 2.51 -21.47
N ILE A 106 2.24 1.65 -22.48
CA ILE A 106 2.50 0.20 -22.34
C ILE A 106 4.00 -0.07 -22.11
N GLU A 107 4.88 0.66 -22.80
CA GLU A 107 6.33 0.56 -22.56
C GLU A 107 6.71 1.03 -21.15
N PHE A 108 6.04 2.06 -20.65
CA PHE A 108 6.19 2.51 -19.27
C PHE A 108 5.71 1.43 -18.29
N ASP A 109 4.50 0.90 -18.47
CA ASP A 109 3.96 -0.19 -17.64
C ASP A 109 4.90 -1.38 -17.59
N MET A 110 5.33 -1.87 -18.76
CA MET A 110 6.27 -2.98 -18.88
C MET A 110 7.54 -2.76 -18.06
N LYS A 111 8.07 -1.52 -18.05
CA LYS A 111 9.31 -1.19 -17.37
C LYS A 111 9.15 -0.92 -15.87
N TRP A 112 8.06 -0.27 -15.48
CA TRP A 112 7.93 0.37 -14.16
C TRP A 112 6.80 -0.17 -13.30
N ASP A 113 5.68 -0.59 -13.88
CA ASP A 113 4.48 -0.98 -13.12
C ASP A 113 4.26 -2.51 -13.13
N SER A 114 4.67 -3.20 -14.20
CA SER A 114 4.36 -4.61 -14.45
C SER A 114 4.85 -5.54 -13.35
N TRP A 115 6.00 -5.25 -12.75
CA TRP A 115 6.55 -6.03 -11.65
C TRP A 115 5.88 -5.74 -10.29
N VAL A 116 5.06 -4.69 -10.19
CA VAL A 116 4.25 -4.38 -9.01
C VAL A 116 2.97 -5.18 -9.02
N HIS A 117 2.23 -5.17 -10.15
CA HIS A 117 0.93 -5.83 -10.23
C HIS A 117 1.01 -7.27 -10.80
N TYR A 118 2.04 -7.61 -11.59
CA TYR A 118 2.24 -8.93 -12.21
C TYR A 118 1.00 -9.54 -12.90
N ALA A 119 0.11 -8.68 -13.36
CA ALA A 119 -1.17 -9.10 -13.92
C ALA A 119 -1.04 -9.52 -15.38
N LEU A 120 0.06 -9.17 -16.05
CA LEU A 120 0.23 -9.29 -17.50
C LEU A 120 1.48 -10.10 -17.81
N GLU A 121 1.47 -10.76 -18.95
CA GLU A 121 2.63 -11.46 -19.50
C GLU A 121 3.19 -10.64 -20.68
N TYR A 122 4.45 -10.23 -20.55
CA TYR A 122 5.20 -9.57 -21.61
C TYR A 122 6.15 -10.59 -22.29
N PRO A 123 6.27 -10.58 -23.64
CA PRO A 123 5.79 -9.56 -24.59
C PRO A 123 4.34 -9.70 -25.06
N GLN A 124 3.61 -10.76 -24.67
CA GLN A 124 2.28 -11.07 -25.20
C GLN A 124 1.30 -9.88 -25.18
N PHE A 125 1.13 -9.20 -24.03
CA PHE A 125 0.21 -8.07 -23.92
C PHE A 125 0.58 -6.89 -24.83
N LYS A 126 1.88 -6.68 -25.05
CA LYS A 126 2.36 -5.65 -25.99
C LYS A 126 1.97 -6.01 -27.42
N ASP A 127 2.18 -7.26 -27.84
CA ASP A 127 1.85 -7.72 -29.18
C ASP A 127 0.35 -7.67 -29.46
N GLU A 128 -0.48 -7.99 -28.46
CA GLU A 128 -1.93 -7.84 -28.53
C GLU A 128 -2.35 -6.37 -28.69
N SER A 129 -1.69 -5.46 -27.98
CA SER A 129 -1.95 -4.02 -28.07
C SER A 129 -1.55 -3.44 -29.44
N ASP A 130 -0.42 -3.88 -29.99
CA ASP A 130 0.03 -3.51 -31.33
C ASP A 130 -0.96 -4.03 -32.41
N ASN A 131 -1.47 -5.26 -32.24
CA ASN A 131 -2.51 -5.80 -33.11
C ASN A 131 -3.82 -5.00 -33.04
N PHE A 132 -4.25 -4.66 -31.82
CA PHE A 132 -5.45 -3.86 -31.61
C PHE A 132 -5.34 -2.46 -32.24
N ALA A 133 -4.20 -1.80 -32.08
CA ALA A 133 -3.93 -0.51 -32.71
C ALA A 133 -4.04 -0.58 -34.24
N GLY A 134 -3.44 -1.60 -34.88
CA GLY A 134 -3.56 -1.81 -36.32
C GLY A 134 -4.99 -2.08 -36.78
N ARG A 135 -5.81 -2.76 -35.96
CA ARG A 135 -7.24 -2.99 -36.25
C ARG A 135 -8.07 -1.72 -36.10
N LEU A 136 -7.78 -0.88 -35.11
CA LEU A 136 -8.44 0.43 -34.95
C LEU A 136 -8.15 1.33 -36.15
N GLU A 137 -6.90 1.38 -36.62
CA GLU A 137 -6.53 2.13 -37.84
C GLU A 137 -7.25 1.60 -39.09
N ALA A 138 -7.52 0.29 -39.14
CA ALA A 138 -8.31 -0.35 -40.18
C ALA A 138 -9.85 -0.14 -40.05
N GLY A 139 -10.31 0.58 -39.02
CA GLY A 139 -11.71 0.94 -38.84
C GLY A 139 -12.53 0.00 -37.95
N LEU A 140 -11.88 -0.84 -37.13
CA LEU A 140 -12.59 -1.63 -36.11
C LEU A 140 -13.36 -0.71 -35.15
N ALA A 141 -14.66 -0.97 -34.97
CA ALA A 141 -15.44 -0.28 -33.95
C ALA A 141 -15.08 -0.83 -32.55
N LEU A 142 -15.05 0.04 -31.54
CA LEU A 142 -14.61 -0.34 -30.20
C LEU A 142 -15.51 -1.41 -29.55
N ASP A 143 -16.80 -1.38 -29.86
CA ASP A 143 -17.80 -2.34 -29.38
C ASP A 143 -17.76 -3.70 -30.09
N GLU A 144 -16.98 -3.84 -31.16
CA GLU A 144 -16.68 -5.10 -31.85
C GLU A 144 -15.40 -5.79 -31.34
N ALA A 145 -14.63 -5.13 -30.46
CA ALA A 145 -13.44 -5.70 -29.85
C ALA A 145 -13.77 -6.62 -28.66
N ASP A 146 -12.78 -7.38 -28.17
CA ASP A 146 -12.95 -8.16 -26.95
C ASP A 146 -13.08 -7.22 -25.75
N VAL A 147 -14.30 -7.10 -25.24
CA VAL A 147 -14.66 -6.21 -24.14
C VAL A 147 -13.91 -6.54 -22.84
N SER A 148 -13.61 -7.82 -22.59
CA SER A 148 -12.86 -8.21 -21.39
C SER A 148 -11.41 -7.76 -21.50
N TRP A 149 -10.80 -7.92 -22.69
CA TRP A 149 -9.46 -7.43 -22.98
C TRP A 149 -9.38 -5.90 -22.96
N LEU A 150 -10.40 -5.20 -23.48
CA LEU A 150 -10.47 -3.73 -23.39
C LEU A 150 -10.44 -3.22 -21.95
N ALA A 151 -11.04 -3.95 -21.01
CA ALA A 151 -10.94 -3.60 -19.59
C ALA A 151 -9.48 -3.64 -19.11
N VAL A 152 -8.70 -4.63 -19.56
CA VAL A 152 -7.26 -4.72 -19.26
C VAL A 152 -6.52 -3.55 -19.90
N TYR A 153 -6.74 -3.31 -21.19
CA TYR A 153 -6.10 -2.24 -21.95
C TYR A 153 -6.29 -0.86 -21.28
N PHE A 154 -7.54 -0.48 -20.99
CA PHE A 154 -7.80 0.80 -20.34
C PHE A 154 -7.33 0.86 -18.88
N SER A 155 -7.30 -0.27 -18.17
CA SER A 155 -6.73 -0.30 -16.82
C SER A 155 -5.24 0.05 -16.85
N VAL A 156 -4.48 -0.52 -17.78
CA VAL A 156 -3.04 -0.27 -17.95
C VAL A 156 -2.78 1.17 -18.35
N LEU A 157 -3.51 1.70 -19.33
CA LEU A 157 -3.32 3.10 -19.74
C LEU A 157 -3.60 4.08 -18.60
N SER A 158 -4.64 3.82 -17.80
CA SER A 158 -4.99 4.67 -16.66
C SER A 158 -3.94 4.60 -15.55
N THR A 159 -3.45 3.40 -15.21
CA THR A 159 -2.45 3.22 -14.15
C THR A 159 -1.09 3.72 -14.57
N ALA A 160 -0.62 3.40 -15.78
CA ALA A 160 0.65 3.93 -16.28
C ALA A 160 0.66 5.46 -16.30
N LEU A 161 -0.42 6.08 -16.78
CA LEU A 161 -0.54 7.55 -16.76
C LEU A 161 -0.65 8.11 -15.33
N LEU A 162 -1.23 7.35 -14.40
CA LEU A 162 -1.28 7.72 -12.99
C LEU A 162 0.11 7.67 -12.35
N MET A 163 1.01 6.79 -12.79
CA MET A 163 2.33 6.58 -12.18
C MET A 163 3.47 7.36 -12.85
N MET A 164 3.26 7.89 -14.06
CA MET A 164 4.21 8.77 -14.76
C MET A 164 4.46 10.09 -14.02
N GLU A 165 5.66 10.64 -14.23
CA GLU A 165 5.99 12.01 -13.81
C GLU A 165 5.19 13.06 -14.61
N ASP A 166 4.96 14.24 -14.01
CA ASP A 166 4.13 15.27 -14.63
C ASP A 166 4.70 15.78 -15.96
N ASP A 167 6.02 15.87 -16.10
CA ASP A 167 6.69 16.29 -17.33
C ASP A 167 6.66 15.19 -18.41
N GLU A 168 6.90 13.93 -18.03
CA GLU A 168 6.74 12.78 -18.91
C GLU A 168 5.30 12.67 -19.41
N ALA A 169 4.32 12.80 -18.52
CA ALA A 169 2.89 12.77 -18.84
C ALA A 169 2.46 13.93 -19.75
N GLN A 170 2.99 15.15 -19.53
CA GLN A 170 2.76 16.30 -20.40
C GLN A 170 3.39 16.15 -21.79
N SER A 171 4.43 15.34 -21.91
CA SER A 171 5.10 15.04 -23.19
C SER A 171 4.35 14.02 -24.07
N LEU A 172 3.32 13.35 -23.52
CA LEU A 172 2.54 12.38 -24.25
C LEU A 172 1.70 13.05 -25.35
N PRO A 173 1.54 12.41 -26.52
CA PRO A 173 0.72 12.92 -27.61
C PRO A 173 -0.78 12.70 -27.33
N LEU A 174 -1.29 13.35 -26.28
CA LEU A 174 -2.70 13.33 -25.89
C LEU A 174 -3.55 14.17 -26.85
N SER A 175 -4.86 13.92 -26.86
CA SER A 175 -5.81 14.70 -27.65
C SER A 175 -5.74 16.19 -27.30
N PRO A 176 -5.60 17.10 -28.29
CA PRO A 176 -5.47 18.53 -28.03
C PRO A 176 -6.63 19.09 -27.19
N GLY A 177 -6.30 19.83 -26.14
CA GLY A 177 -7.28 20.52 -25.29
C GLY A 177 -7.93 19.66 -24.20
N VAL A 178 -7.54 18.38 -24.06
CA VAL A 178 -8.00 17.53 -22.96
C VAL A 178 -6.89 17.43 -21.89
N PRO A 179 -7.16 17.83 -20.63
CA PRO A 179 -6.20 17.69 -19.53
C PRO A 179 -5.82 16.22 -19.27
N VAL A 180 -4.56 15.98 -18.87
CA VAL A 180 -4.02 14.65 -18.52
C VAL A 180 -4.91 13.95 -17.50
N GLU A 181 -5.38 14.69 -16.49
CA GLU A 181 -6.21 14.17 -15.40
C GLU A 181 -7.57 13.71 -15.92
N GLN A 182 -8.12 14.42 -16.90
CA GLN A 182 -9.40 14.05 -17.53
C GLN A 182 -9.24 12.77 -18.35
N VAL A 183 -8.16 12.63 -19.11
CA VAL A 183 -7.88 11.41 -19.88
C VAL A 183 -7.64 10.23 -18.95
N SER A 184 -6.79 10.41 -17.93
CA SER A 184 -6.47 9.40 -16.94
C SER A 184 -7.72 8.90 -16.20
N GLN A 185 -8.63 9.81 -15.84
CA GLN A 185 -9.93 9.47 -15.24
C GLN A 185 -10.86 8.76 -16.24
N ASN A 186 -10.91 9.22 -17.50
CA ASN A 186 -11.75 8.60 -18.52
C ASN A 186 -11.34 7.15 -18.77
N TRP A 187 -10.04 6.85 -18.85
CA TRP A 187 -9.58 5.46 -19.02
C TRP A 187 -9.83 4.58 -17.80
N TYR A 188 -9.74 5.13 -16.59
CA TYR A 188 -10.16 4.41 -15.38
C TYR A 188 -11.64 4.01 -15.44
N GLU A 189 -12.51 4.96 -15.79
CA GLU A 189 -13.95 4.72 -15.93
C GLU A 189 -14.28 3.82 -17.13
N ALA A 190 -13.52 3.91 -18.21
CA ALA A 190 -13.64 3.03 -19.38
C ALA A 190 -13.30 1.57 -19.02
N ALA A 191 -12.29 1.33 -18.18
CA ALA A 191 -11.96 0.00 -17.69
C ALA A 191 -13.12 -0.60 -16.87
N LEU A 192 -13.71 0.19 -15.96
CA LEU A 192 -14.89 -0.23 -15.18
C LEU A 192 -16.11 -0.48 -16.08
N PHE A 193 -16.37 0.40 -17.03
CA PHE A 193 -17.43 0.23 -18.03
C PHE A 193 -17.25 -1.08 -18.82
N CYS A 194 -16.04 -1.36 -19.30
CA CYS A 194 -15.73 -2.59 -20.02
C CYS A 194 -15.91 -3.83 -19.13
N LEU A 195 -15.47 -3.82 -17.86
CA LEU A 195 -15.75 -4.92 -16.92
C LEU A 195 -17.25 -5.22 -16.82
N HIS A 196 -18.08 -4.19 -16.65
CA HIS A 196 -19.52 -4.35 -16.55
C HIS A 196 -20.16 -4.84 -17.86
N LYS A 197 -19.70 -4.35 -19.01
CA LYS A 197 -20.15 -4.81 -20.34
C LYS A 197 -19.72 -6.25 -20.64
N ALA A 198 -18.56 -6.68 -20.14
CA ALA A 198 -18.11 -8.07 -20.19
C ALA A 198 -18.88 -9.00 -19.23
N HIS A 199 -19.77 -8.44 -18.39
CA HIS A 199 -20.52 -9.19 -17.38
C HIS A 199 -19.61 -10.02 -16.45
N PHE A 200 -18.52 -9.42 -15.98
CA PHE A 200 -17.47 -10.12 -15.23
C PHE A 200 -17.96 -10.91 -13.99
N LEU A 201 -19.06 -10.50 -13.36
CA LEU A 201 -19.68 -11.21 -12.24
C LEU A 201 -20.45 -12.48 -12.65
N ARG A 202 -20.74 -12.66 -13.93
CA ARG A 202 -21.48 -13.80 -14.49
C ARG A 202 -20.58 -14.73 -15.30
N VAL A 203 -19.60 -14.17 -15.99
CA VAL A 203 -18.71 -14.90 -16.91
C VAL A 203 -17.29 -14.86 -16.37
N PRO A 204 -16.77 -15.95 -15.78
CA PRO A 204 -15.39 -16.03 -15.34
C PRO A 204 -14.44 -15.84 -16.52
N ASN A 205 -13.60 -14.80 -16.48
CA ASN A 205 -12.59 -14.53 -17.48
C ASN A 205 -11.31 -14.03 -16.80
N VAL A 206 -10.15 -14.53 -17.25
CA VAL A 206 -8.84 -14.12 -16.74
C VAL A 206 -8.61 -12.62 -16.95
N HIS A 207 -9.04 -12.04 -18.07
CA HIS A 207 -8.91 -10.60 -18.33
C HIS A 207 -9.63 -9.75 -17.29
N SER A 208 -10.76 -10.21 -16.75
CA SER A 208 -11.42 -9.51 -15.63
C SER A 208 -10.58 -9.52 -14.36
N VAL A 209 -9.88 -10.63 -14.08
CA VAL A 209 -8.95 -10.75 -12.96
C VAL A 209 -7.75 -9.84 -13.19
N GLN A 210 -7.17 -9.83 -14.39
CA GLN A 210 -6.04 -8.98 -14.75
C GLN A 210 -6.37 -7.50 -14.63
N ALA A 211 -7.49 -7.06 -15.20
CA ALA A 211 -7.93 -5.67 -15.14
C ALA A 211 -8.14 -5.20 -13.70
N ILE A 212 -8.79 -6.00 -12.86
CA ILE A 212 -8.99 -5.65 -11.44
C ILE A 212 -7.66 -5.63 -10.68
N ALA A 213 -6.73 -6.55 -10.97
CA ALA A 213 -5.41 -6.56 -10.34
C ALA A 213 -4.59 -5.30 -10.70
N VAL A 214 -4.64 -4.84 -11.96
CA VAL A 214 -4.03 -3.57 -12.38
C VAL A 214 -4.72 -2.38 -11.67
N LEU A 215 -6.06 -2.33 -11.69
CA LEU A 215 -6.84 -1.25 -11.06
C LEU A 215 -6.63 -1.14 -9.53
N CYS A 216 -6.10 -2.16 -8.86
CA CYS A 216 -5.71 -2.08 -7.46
C CYS A 216 -4.72 -0.94 -7.18
N MET A 217 -3.93 -0.53 -8.17
CA MET A 217 -3.03 0.63 -8.08
C MET A 217 -3.80 1.97 -8.15
N ALA A 218 -5.00 2.00 -8.72
CA ALA A 218 -5.77 3.22 -8.96
C ALA A 218 -6.86 3.48 -7.90
N PHE A 219 -7.54 2.46 -7.37
CA PHE A 219 -8.74 2.65 -6.53
C PHE A 219 -8.59 3.68 -5.41
N ASN A 220 -7.52 3.58 -4.61
CA ASN A 220 -7.27 4.51 -3.51
C ASN A 220 -7.01 5.95 -4.00
N ASN A 221 -6.23 6.09 -5.08
CA ASN A 221 -5.92 7.39 -5.69
C ASN A 221 -7.19 8.08 -6.26
N ARG A 222 -8.18 7.27 -6.64
CA ARG A 222 -9.49 7.70 -7.17
C ARG A 222 -10.57 7.89 -6.10
N GLY A 223 -10.28 7.60 -4.83
CA GLY A 223 -11.27 7.66 -3.76
C GLY A 223 -12.30 6.52 -3.77
N ASP A 224 -12.03 5.47 -4.54
CA ASP A 224 -12.90 4.31 -4.76
C ASP A 224 -12.43 3.11 -3.92
N SER A 225 -11.99 3.33 -2.68
CA SER A 225 -11.45 2.26 -1.81
C SER A 225 -12.46 1.13 -1.58
N GLU A 226 -13.73 1.46 -1.31
CA GLU A 226 -14.81 0.49 -1.12
C GLU A 226 -15.12 -0.28 -2.40
N LEU A 227 -15.21 0.40 -3.55
CA LEU A 227 -15.37 -0.26 -4.84
C LEU A 227 -14.20 -1.21 -5.11
N GLY A 228 -12.97 -0.76 -4.83
CA GLY A 228 -11.76 -1.56 -4.96
C GLY A 228 -11.77 -2.82 -4.11
N HIS A 229 -12.31 -2.75 -2.88
CA HIS A 229 -12.50 -3.93 -2.04
C HIS A 229 -13.47 -4.94 -2.68
N HIS A 230 -14.66 -4.51 -3.10
CA HIS A 230 -15.64 -5.37 -3.75
C HIS A 230 -15.12 -5.99 -5.05
N MET A 231 -14.42 -5.20 -5.86
CA MET A 231 -13.80 -5.66 -7.11
C MET A 231 -12.73 -6.71 -6.83
N ARG A 232 -11.83 -6.47 -5.85
CA ARG A 232 -10.79 -7.44 -5.47
C ARG A 232 -11.38 -8.77 -5.01
N VAL A 233 -12.37 -8.74 -4.11
CA VAL A 233 -13.05 -9.97 -3.66
C VAL A 233 -13.70 -10.71 -4.82
N SER A 234 -14.32 -9.97 -5.76
CA SER A 234 -14.88 -10.56 -6.97
C SER A 234 -13.80 -11.21 -7.85
N ALA A 235 -12.66 -10.54 -8.06
CA ALA A 235 -11.53 -11.08 -8.81
C ALA A 235 -10.96 -12.35 -8.16
N ILE A 236 -10.88 -12.41 -6.83
CA ILE A 236 -10.46 -13.61 -6.09
C ILE A 236 -11.41 -14.78 -6.37
N ARG A 237 -12.73 -14.55 -6.31
CA ARG A 237 -13.73 -15.61 -6.58
C ARG A 237 -13.71 -16.04 -8.05
N ILE A 238 -13.52 -15.12 -8.98
CA ILE A 238 -13.35 -15.44 -10.41
C ILE A 238 -12.07 -16.26 -10.60
N ALA A 239 -10.95 -15.86 -10.00
CA ALA A 239 -9.68 -16.57 -10.07
C ALA A 239 -9.75 -17.99 -9.50
N GLN A 240 -10.45 -18.19 -8.39
CA GLN A 240 -10.74 -19.51 -7.83
C GLN A 240 -11.59 -20.36 -8.78
N THR A 241 -12.60 -19.76 -9.43
CA THR A 241 -13.44 -20.44 -10.43
C THR A 241 -12.63 -20.88 -11.65
N LEU A 242 -11.67 -20.05 -12.06
CA LEU A 242 -10.71 -20.35 -13.13
C LEU A 242 -9.57 -21.29 -12.68
N ARG A 243 -9.56 -21.71 -11.41
CA ARG A 243 -8.53 -22.57 -10.79
C ARG A 243 -7.12 -21.98 -10.78
N LEU A 244 -6.97 -20.65 -10.80
CA LEU A 244 -5.67 -19.97 -10.65
C LEU A 244 -5.00 -20.24 -9.29
N ALA A 245 -5.78 -20.66 -8.30
CA ALA A 245 -5.36 -20.98 -6.93
C ALA A 245 -4.83 -22.42 -6.76
N GLN A 246 -4.74 -23.22 -7.81
CA GLN A 246 -4.35 -24.63 -7.74
C GLN A 246 -3.31 -24.99 -8.80
N ASP A 247 -2.23 -25.64 -8.38
CA ASP A 247 -1.18 -26.16 -9.25
C ASP A 247 -1.21 -27.70 -9.26
N ASP A 248 -2.31 -28.25 -9.78
CA ASP A 248 -2.57 -29.70 -9.78
C ASP A 248 -2.37 -30.36 -11.14
N GLY A 249 -1.77 -29.63 -12.09
CA GLY A 249 -1.50 -30.10 -13.46
C GLY A 249 -2.75 -30.42 -14.29
N LYS A 250 -3.97 -30.14 -13.77
CA LYS A 250 -5.22 -30.44 -14.49
C LYS A 250 -5.58 -29.37 -15.51
N ARG A 251 -4.99 -28.18 -15.41
CA ARG A 251 -5.21 -27.10 -16.36
C ARG A 251 -4.34 -27.34 -17.58
N LYS A 252 -4.98 -27.59 -18.72
CA LYS A 252 -4.35 -27.62 -20.03
C LYS A 252 -4.80 -26.37 -20.79
N ASP A 253 -3.86 -25.69 -21.44
CA ASP A 253 -4.11 -24.54 -22.32
C ASP A 253 -4.69 -23.29 -21.61
N GLY A 254 -3.89 -22.69 -20.72
CA GLY A 254 -4.19 -21.37 -20.13
C GLY A 254 -3.85 -20.23 -21.09
N TYR A 255 -4.56 -19.10 -20.97
CA TYR A 255 -4.23 -17.86 -21.69
C TYR A 255 -2.90 -17.24 -21.23
N LEU A 256 -2.55 -17.46 -19.96
CA LEU A 256 -1.27 -17.08 -19.36
C LEU A 256 -0.41 -18.32 -19.13
N SER A 257 0.92 -18.15 -19.11
CA SER A 257 1.81 -19.19 -18.59
C SER A 257 1.49 -19.52 -17.12
N LEU A 258 1.84 -20.74 -16.69
CA LEU A 258 1.63 -21.16 -15.30
C LEU A 258 2.28 -20.20 -14.31
N GLU A 259 3.48 -19.69 -14.62
CA GLU A 259 4.18 -18.75 -13.75
C GLU A 259 3.47 -17.38 -13.71
N ALA A 260 2.97 -16.87 -14.84
CA ALA A 260 2.16 -15.65 -14.86
C ALA A 260 0.86 -15.81 -14.06
N GLU A 261 0.21 -16.98 -14.12
CA GLU A 261 -0.96 -17.30 -13.29
C GLU A 261 -0.64 -17.30 -11.79
N ARG A 262 0.49 -17.91 -11.39
CA ARG A 262 0.95 -17.89 -10.00
C ARG A 262 1.21 -16.47 -9.52
N ARG A 263 1.88 -15.66 -10.33
CA ARG A 263 2.21 -14.27 -9.99
C ARG A 263 0.94 -13.43 -9.86
N LEU A 264 -0.01 -13.57 -10.77
CA LEU A 264 -1.33 -12.92 -10.71
C LEU A 264 -2.12 -13.34 -9.46
N TRP A 265 -2.14 -14.65 -9.12
CA TRP A 265 -2.77 -15.12 -7.89
C TRP A 265 -2.15 -14.49 -6.65
N TRP A 266 -0.81 -14.49 -6.56
CA TRP A 266 -0.11 -13.87 -5.44
C TRP A 266 -0.34 -12.36 -5.36
N THR A 267 -0.52 -11.65 -6.48
CA THR A 267 -0.94 -10.23 -6.44
C THR A 267 -2.26 -10.06 -5.70
N LEU A 268 -3.27 -10.90 -5.99
CA LEU A 268 -4.56 -10.83 -5.29
C LEU A 268 -4.41 -11.14 -3.80
N VAL A 269 -3.61 -12.15 -3.46
CA VAL A 269 -3.31 -12.52 -2.06
C VAL A 269 -2.60 -11.37 -1.34
N ILE A 270 -1.59 -10.76 -1.95
CA ILE A 270 -0.85 -9.62 -1.39
C ILE A 270 -1.81 -8.46 -1.13
N CYS A 271 -2.60 -8.05 -2.14
CA CYS A 271 -3.54 -6.94 -2.01
C CYS A 271 -4.62 -7.20 -0.94
N GLU A 272 -5.00 -8.45 -0.73
CA GLU A 272 -6.00 -8.82 0.28
C GLU A 272 -5.39 -8.90 1.70
N TRP A 273 -4.26 -9.57 1.86
CA TRP A 273 -3.65 -9.79 3.16
C TRP A 273 -2.95 -8.55 3.72
N LEU A 274 -2.41 -7.69 2.86
CA LEU A 274 -1.89 -6.38 3.26
C LEU A 274 -2.97 -5.31 3.41
N ASN A 275 -4.25 -5.64 3.17
CA ASN A 275 -5.34 -4.73 3.51
C ASN A 275 -5.52 -4.70 5.03
N LEU A 276 -4.98 -3.65 5.64
CA LEU A 276 -4.87 -3.45 7.08
C LEU A 276 -6.20 -2.99 7.75
N THR A 277 -7.36 -3.38 7.21
CA THR A 277 -8.68 -3.07 7.77
C THR A 277 -9.07 -3.97 8.95
N HIS A 278 -10.16 -3.67 9.63
CA HIS A 278 -10.71 -4.51 10.72
C HIS A 278 -11.30 -5.85 10.23
N GLU A 279 -11.63 -5.94 8.94
CA GLU A 279 -12.35 -7.07 8.39
C GLU A 279 -11.46 -8.31 8.28
N SER A 280 -12.04 -9.50 8.51
CA SER A 280 -11.28 -10.72 8.29
C SER A 280 -10.94 -10.87 6.81
N PRO A 281 -9.70 -11.31 6.47
CA PRO A 281 -9.36 -11.67 5.11
C PRO A 281 -10.37 -12.66 4.51
N VAL A 282 -10.69 -12.47 3.23
CA VAL A 282 -11.60 -13.38 2.51
C VAL A 282 -10.91 -14.65 2.02
N ILE A 283 -9.58 -14.62 1.94
CA ILE A 283 -8.72 -15.77 1.62
C ILE A 283 -8.07 -16.30 2.89
N ASP A 284 -8.25 -17.59 3.15
CA ASP A 284 -7.50 -18.36 4.13
C ASP A 284 -6.25 -19.01 3.49
N GLU A 285 -5.19 -19.25 4.27
CA GLU A 285 -4.00 -19.95 3.78
C GLU A 285 -4.34 -21.36 3.26
N SER A 286 -5.39 -21.99 3.79
CA SER A 286 -5.87 -23.30 3.32
C SER A 286 -6.68 -23.28 2.03
N ASP A 287 -7.05 -22.10 1.50
CA ASP A 287 -7.89 -21.98 0.30
C ASP A 287 -7.13 -22.23 -1.02
N PHE A 288 -5.79 -22.25 -0.98
CA PHE A 288 -4.96 -22.40 -2.17
C PHE A 288 -3.69 -23.21 -1.92
N SER A 289 -3.11 -23.74 -2.98
CA SER A 289 -1.90 -24.58 -2.92
C SER A 289 -0.83 -24.15 -3.92
N ILE A 290 -0.77 -22.85 -4.21
CA ILE A 290 0.18 -22.25 -5.14
C ILE A 290 1.50 -21.94 -4.41
N PRO A 291 2.65 -22.43 -4.91
CA PRO A 291 3.95 -22.04 -4.35
C PRO A 291 4.23 -20.56 -4.61
N LEU A 292 5.18 -19.99 -3.87
CA LEU A 292 5.69 -18.65 -4.17
C LEU A 292 6.20 -18.56 -5.62
N PRO A 293 6.15 -17.38 -6.26
CA PRO A 293 6.68 -17.17 -7.60
C PRO A 293 8.13 -17.63 -7.73
N SER A 294 8.49 -18.10 -8.93
CA SER A 294 9.84 -18.56 -9.22
C SER A 294 10.66 -17.48 -9.92
N VAL A 295 11.95 -17.43 -9.58
CA VAL A 295 12.95 -16.61 -10.28
C VAL A 295 13.26 -17.28 -11.61
N SER A 296 13.18 -16.52 -12.69
CA SER A 296 13.54 -17.01 -14.02
C SER A 296 15.00 -17.44 -13.99
N HIS A 297 15.28 -18.71 -14.25
CA HIS A 297 16.64 -19.18 -14.48
C HIS A 297 17.10 -18.73 -15.88
N ARG A 298 17.33 -17.42 -16.06
CA ARG A 298 18.06 -16.96 -17.24
C ARG A 298 19.48 -17.51 -17.16
N GLU A 299 20.04 -17.88 -18.31
CA GLU A 299 21.37 -18.50 -18.38
C GLU A 299 22.40 -17.61 -17.66
N VAL A 300 23.41 -18.24 -17.03
CA VAL A 300 24.45 -17.67 -16.14
C VAL A 300 25.26 -16.50 -16.77
N GLN A 301 25.01 -16.18 -18.05
CA GLN A 301 25.62 -15.05 -18.77
C GLN A 301 24.78 -13.76 -18.74
N ASP A 302 23.52 -13.79 -18.32
CA ASP A 302 22.68 -12.60 -18.25
C ASP A 302 22.92 -11.90 -16.90
N THR A 303 23.57 -10.74 -16.91
CA THR A 303 23.78 -9.89 -15.71
C THR A 303 22.49 -9.23 -15.22
N LEU A 304 21.35 -9.55 -15.85
CA LEU A 304 20.05 -8.96 -15.56
C LEU A 304 19.39 -9.65 -14.37
N VAL A 305 19.03 -8.85 -13.37
CA VAL A 305 18.24 -9.24 -12.22
C VAL A 305 16.77 -9.45 -12.61
N ASP A 306 16.13 -10.51 -12.10
CA ASP A 306 14.68 -10.70 -12.24
C ASP A 306 13.92 -9.84 -11.21
N PRO A 307 12.98 -8.98 -11.63
CA PRO A 307 12.21 -8.14 -10.71
C PRO A 307 11.26 -8.92 -9.78
N VAL A 308 11.11 -10.24 -9.95
CA VAL A 308 10.21 -11.07 -9.12
C VAL A 308 10.63 -11.14 -7.64
N HIS A 309 11.89 -10.83 -7.31
CA HIS A 309 12.36 -10.82 -5.92
C HIS A 309 11.52 -9.90 -5.02
N TYR A 310 11.08 -8.74 -5.54
CA TYR A 310 10.17 -7.84 -4.85
C TYR A 310 8.81 -8.49 -4.59
N HIS A 311 8.24 -9.20 -5.57
CA HIS A 311 6.95 -9.87 -5.42
C HIS A 311 6.99 -11.00 -4.40
N ILE A 312 8.09 -11.76 -4.39
CA ILE A 312 8.36 -12.80 -3.39
C ILE A 312 8.46 -12.15 -1.99
N PHE A 313 9.16 -11.02 -1.88
CA PHE A 313 9.23 -10.25 -0.64
C PHE A 313 7.82 -9.82 -0.18
N MET A 314 7.00 -9.26 -1.06
CA MET A 314 5.63 -8.82 -0.76
C MET A 314 4.73 -9.98 -0.34
N ALA A 315 4.83 -11.13 -1.02
CA ALA A 315 4.08 -12.34 -0.68
C ALA A 315 4.46 -12.91 0.69
N ARG A 316 5.75 -12.98 1.01
CA ARG A 316 6.22 -13.45 2.33
C ARG A 316 5.79 -12.49 3.44
N THR A 317 5.90 -11.20 3.18
CA THR A 317 5.50 -10.15 4.12
C THR A 317 3.98 -10.17 4.36
N SER A 318 3.17 -10.41 3.32
CA SER A 318 1.72 -10.53 3.45
C SER A 318 1.30 -11.76 4.25
N GLN A 319 2.05 -12.87 4.16
CA GLN A 319 1.87 -14.04 5.03
C GLN A 319 2.09 -13.69 6.51
N VAL A 320 3.14 -12.93 6.85
CA VAL A 320 3.39 -12.49 8.23
C VAL A 320 2.21 -11.68 8.76
N ILE A 321 1.73 -10.72 7.97
CA ILE A 321 0.60 -9.87 8.35
C ILE A 321 -0.69 -10.66 8.49
N TYR A 322 -0.97 -11.60 7.59
CA TYR A 322 -2.11 -12.49 7.70
C TYR A 322 -2.06 -13.29 9.02
N LYS A 323 -0.95 -13.98 9.30
CA LYS A 323 -0.77 -14.77 10.53
C LYS A 323 -0.87 -13.90 11.78
N PHE A 324 -0.26 -12.71 11.75
CA PHE A 324 -0.35 -11.73 12.82
C PHE A 324 -1.80 -11.34 13.11
N ARG A 325 -2.58 -10.96 12.08
CA ARG A 325 -3.98 -10.54 12.22
C ARG A 325 -4.87 -11.67 12.72
N ILE A 326 -4.74 -12.87 12.18
CA ILE A 326 -5.50 -14.05 12.62
C ILE A 326 -5.16 -14.41 14.08
N SER A 327 -3.87 -14.41 14.43
CA SER A 327 -3.42 -14.69 15.80
C SER A 327 -3.90 -13.63 16.78
N LEU A 328 -3.88 -12.36 16.39
CA LEU A 328 -4.37 -11.27 17.23
C LEU A 328 -5.89 -11.38 17.45
N LYS A 329 -6.65 -11.69 16.39
CA LYS A 329 -8.11 -11.79 16.43
C LYS A 329 -8.61 -12.99 17.24
N TYR A 330 -7.95 -14.14 17.14
CA TYR A 330 -8.46 -15.41 17.72
C TYR A 330 -7.56 -16.00 18.82
N GLY A 331 -6.29 -15.59 18.89
CA GLY A 331 -5.27 -16.16 19.78
C GLY A 331 -5.06 -15.39 21.08
N VAL A 332 -5.48 -14.13 21.18
CA VAL A 332 -5.24 -13.29 22.38
C VAL A 332 -6.17 -13.67 23.52
N LYS A 333 -5.60 -14.23 24.60
CA LYS A 333 -6.30 -14.54 25.86
C LYS A 333 -5.74 -13.76 27.04
N SER A 334 -4.58 -13.14 26.87
CA SER A 334 -3.88 -12.33 27.83
C SER A 334 -3.02 -11.27 27.13
N LEU A 335 -2.58 -10.24 27.86
CA LEU A 335 -1.62 -9.27 27.35
C LEU A 335 -0.29 -9.92 26.94
N LYS A 336 0.10 -10.98 27.64
CA LYS A 336 1.30 -11.76 27.29
C LYS A 336 1.19 -12.36 25.89
N ASP A 337 0.03 -12.93 25.54
CA ASP A 337 -0.18 -13.50 24.20
C ASP A 337 -0.04 -12.41 23.12
N ALA A 338 -0.60 -11.22 23.36
CA ALA A 338 -0.47 -10.11 22.43
C ALA A 338 0.99 -9.65 22.25
N ILE A 339 1.76 -9.59 23.34
CA ILE A 339 3.20 -9.27 23.28
C ILE A 339 3.96 -10.32 22.47
N ASP A 340 3.69 -11.60 22.73
CA ASP A 340 4.35 -12.72 22.04
C ASP A 340 4.02 -12.71 20.54
N ILE A 341 2.76 -12.43 20.17
CA ILE A 341 2.32 -12.27 18.78
C ILE A 341 3.04 -11.10 18.09
N VAL A 342 3.12 -9.92 18.75
CA VAL A 342 3.78 -8.73 18.20
C VAL A 342 5.28 -9.00 17.98
N LYS A 343 5.96 -9.62 18.95
CA LYS A 343 7.38 -9.96 18.82
C LYS A 343 7.61 -10.97 17.70
N ALA A 344 6.83 -12.04 17.65
CA ALA A 344 6.96 -13.06 16.62
C ALA A 344 6.80 -12.48 15.20
N ALA A 345 5.82 -11.59 15.00
CA ALA A 345 5.62 -10.94 13.72
C ALA A 345 6.77 -9.97 13.36
N ASP A 346 7.27 -9.17 14.30
CA ASP A 346 8.41 -8.26 14.06
C ASP A 346 9.70 -9.04 13.75
N GLU A 347 9.94 -10.15 14.45
CA GLU A 347 11.08 -11.06 14.21
C GLU A 347 10.98 -11.76 12.84
N GLU A 348 9.79 -12.21 12.43
CA GLU A 348 9.58 -12.83 11.10
C GLU A 348 9.83 -11.80 9.98
N LEU A 349 9.37 -10.55 10.14
CA LEU A 349 9.70 -9.47 9.20
C LEU A 349 11.22 -9.20 9.14
N ALA A 350 11.91 -9.19 10.28
CA ALA A 350 13.37 -9.03 10.31
C ALA A 350 14.09 -10.18 9.58
N SER A 351 13.64 -11.43 9.77
CA SER A 351 14.20 -12.58 9.07
C SER A 351 13.98 -12.53 7.55
N ILE A 352 12.89 -11.92 7.08
CA ILE A 352 12.68 -11.73 5.64
C ILE A 352 13.75 -10.79 5.07
N ILE A 353 14.08 -9.70 5.77
CA ILE A 353 15.12 -8.75 5.36
C ILE A 353 16.46 -9.47 5.22
N ASP A 354 16.85 -10.27 6.20
CA ASP A 354 18.10 -11.03 6.18
C ASP A 354 18.20 -12.01 5.00
N SER A 355 17.07 -12.37 4.39
CA SER A 355 16.99 -13.29 3.24
C SER A 355 16.88 -12.60 1.88
N LEU A 356 16.86 -11.27 1.82
CA LEU A 356 16.80 -10.53 0.56
C LEU A 356 18.10 -10.70 -0.24
N PRO A 357 18.03 -10.68 -1.58
CA PRO A 357 19.22 -10.63 -2.41
C PRO A 357 19.99 -9.32 -2.17
N SER A 358 21.31 -9.32 -2.38
CA SER A 358 22.21 -8.19 -2.06
C SER A 358 21.76 -6.84 -2.65
N HIS A 359 21.22 -6.84 -3.87
CA HIS A 359 20.72 -5.64 -4.55
C HIS A 359 19.43 -5.07 -3.92
N LEU A 360 18.73 -5.84 -3.07
CA LEU A 360 17.56 -5.38 -2.30
C LEU A 360 17.85 -5.18 -0.80
N GLN A 361 19.07 -5.45 -0.34
CA GLN A 361 19.40 -5.27 1.07
C GLN A 361 19.39 -3.77 1.44
N PRO A 362 18.76 -3.38 2.58
CA PRO A 362 18.68 -1.98 3.01
C PRO A 362 20.04 -1.33 3.28
N GLU A 363 21.03 -2.10 3.73
CA GLU A 363 22.37 -1.62 4.07
C GLU A 363 23.26 -1.32 2.84
N SER A 364 22.89 -1.83 1.67
CA SER A 364 23.71 -1.69 0.47
C SER A 364 23.47 -0.33 -0.17
N ASP A 365 24.32 0.67 0.08
CA ASP A 365 24.15 2.01 -0.48
C ASP A 365 24.82 2.12 -1.86
N ALA A 366 24.05 2.50 -2.90
CA ALA A 366 24.55 2.72 -4.26
C ALA A 366 25.63 3.82 -4.34
N VAL A 367 25.69 4.72 -3.34
CA VAL A 367 26.75 5.72 -3.20
C VAL A 367 28.10 5.08 -2.84
N THR A 368 28.06 3.92 -2.16
CA THR A 368 29.25 3.22 -1.66
C THR A 368 29.51 1.88 -2.35
N ASP A 369 28.53 1.37 -3.09
CA ASP A 369 28.57 0.10 -3.79
C ASP A 369 28.49 0.30 -5.31
N ALA A 370 29.62 0.15 -5.99
CA ALA A 370 29.73 0.32 -7.43
C ALA A 370 28.97 -0.75 -8.24
N GLU A 371 28.75 -1.94 -7.67
CA GLU A 371 28.00 -3.01 -8.34
C GLU A 371 26.51 -2.65 -8.37
N ILE A 372 25.98 -2.12 -7.26
CA ILE A 372 24.59 -1.64 -7.21
C ILE A 372 24.40 -0.42 -8.11
N GLN A 373 25.36 0.50 -8.14
CA GLN A 373 25.27 1.65 -9.05
C GLN A 373 25.21 1.21 -10.53
N ALA A 374 25.99 0.19 -10.91
CA ALA A 374 25.94 -0.37 -12.26
C ALA A 374 24.60 -1.07 -12.56
N LEU A 375 24.06 -1.80 -11.59
CA LEU A 375 22.74 -2.43 -11.68
C LEU A 375 21.62 -1.39 -11.82
N GLU A 376 21.59 -0.36 -10.99
CA GLU A 376 20.59 0.72 -11.06
C GLU A 376 20.69 1.50 -12.38
N SER A 377 21.89 1.66 -12.95
CA SER A 377 22.06 2.30 -14.25
C SER A 377 21.50 1.47 -15.41
N THR A 378 21.50 0.14 -15.30
CA THR A 378 21.04 -0.77 -16.37
C THR A 378 19.59 -1.19 -16.18
N GLN A 379 19.15 -1.32 -14.93
CA GLN A 379 17.82 -1.76 -14.51
C GLN A 379 17.28 -0.77 -13.47
N PRO A 380 16.77 0.39 -13.92
CA PRO A 380 16.47 1.51 -13.03
C PRO A 380 15.30 1.25 -12.07
N TRP A 381 14.46 0.25 -12.35
CA TRP A 381 13.43 -0.23 -11.44
C TRP A 381 14.01 -0.86 -10.15
N ILE A 382 15.27 -1.30 -10.11
CA ILE A 382 15.90 -1.87 -8.90
C ILE A 382 15.86 -0.84 -7.78
N LYS A 383 16.20 0.41 -8.10
CA LYS A 383 16.20 1.51 -7.16
C LYS A 383 14.80 1.73 -6.56
N TRP A 384 13.76 1.56 -7.37
CA TRP A 384 12.37 1.66 -6.92
C TRP A 384 11.96 0.48 -6.04
N GLN A 385 12.33 -0.76 -6.40
CA GLN A 385 12.08 -1.92 -5.54
C GLN A 385 12.71 -1.79 -4.17
N ARG A 386 13.97 -1.33 -4.10
CA ARG A 386 14.68 -1.06 -2.85
C ARG A 386 13.92 -0.09 -1.95
N TYR A 387 13.44 0.97 -2.58
CA TYR A 387 12.68 2.02 -1.93
C TYR A 387 11.33 1.51 -1.40
N ASP A 388 10.52 0.90 -2.27
CA ASP A 388 9.17 0.46 -1.95
C ASP A 388 9.17 -0.61 -0.88
N LEU A 389 10.08 -1.59 -0.95
CA LEU A 389 10.19 -2.62 0.08
C LEU A 389 10.51 -2.00 1.44
N THR A 390 11.35 -0.97 1.47
CA THR A 390 11.74 -0.29 2.71
C THR A 390 10.55 0.44 3.31
N LEU A 391 9.76 1.11 2.48
CA LEU A 391 8.52 1.73 2.92
C LEU A 391 7.53 0.70 3.46
N VAL A 392 7.30 -0.40 2.75
CA VAL A 392 6.40 -1.47 3.18
C VAL A 392 6.85 -2.03 4.54
N LEU A 393 8.14 -2.35 4.69
CA LEU A 393 8.68 -2.87 5.95
C LEU A 393 8.46 -1.92 7.12
N LEU A 394 8.83 -0.65 6.96
CA LEU A 394 8.67 0.34 8.02
C LEU A 394 7.19 0.56 8.36
N HIS A 395 6.32 0.60 7.35
CA HIS A 395 4.88 0.70 7.55
C HIS A 395 4.34 -0.47 8.37
N LEU A 396 4.68 -1.70 8.00
CA LEU A 396 4.18 -2.89 8.68
C LEU A 396 4.75 -3.03 10.09
N ARG A 397 6.04 -2.77 10.30
CA ARG A 397 6.65 -2.75 11.64
C ARG A 397 6.03 -1.67 12.51
N MET A 398 5.75 -0.49 11.96
CA MET A 398 5.02 0.56 12.67
C MET A 398 3.65 0.04 13.14
N HIS A 399 2.87 -0.57 12.23
CA HIS A 399 1.53 -1.08 12.52
C HIS A 399 1.51 -2.21 13.54
N ILE A 400 2.38 -3.21 13.40
CA ILE A 400 2.51 -4.35 14.33
C ILE A 400 2.80 -3.84 15.75
N ASN A 401 3.82 -2.99 15.90
CA ASN A 401 4.24 -2.49 17.21
C ASN A 401 3.25 -1.47 17.80
N ARG A 402 2.43 -0.80 16.97
CA ARG A 402 1.38 0.12 17.43
C ARG A 402 0.25 -0.60 18.16
N VAL A 403 0.07 -1.91 18.00
CA VAL A 403 -0.94 -2.67 18.77
C VAL A 403 -0.74 -2.52 20.28
N LEU A 404 0.49 -2.33 20.74
CA LEU A 404 0.80 -2.12 22.15
C LEU A 404 0.72 -0.64 22.60
N GLN A 405 0.18 0.28 21.78
CA GLN A 405 0.20 1.73 22.04
C GLN A 405 -0.32 2.11 23.41
N LYS A 406 -1.45 1.53 23.85
CA LYS A 406 -1.99 1.81 25.18
C LYS A 406 -1.02 1.41 26.29
N GLN A 407 -0.29 0.32 26.10
CA GLN A 407 0.69 -0.19 27.05
C GLN A 407 1.95 0.67 27.10
N TRP A 408 2.55 1.05 25.97
CA TRP A 408 3.72 1.95 26.01
C TRP A 408 3.40 3.42 26.31
N LEU A 409 2.14 3.86 26.22
CA LEU A 409 1.70 5.14 26.79
C LEU A 409 1.55 5.07 28.32
N SER A 410 1.05 3.94 28.83
CA SER A 410 0.81 3.75 30.28
C SER A 410 2.06 3.34 31.05
N SER A 411 2.98 2.61 30.41
CA SER A 411 4.19 2.05 31.01
C SER A 411 5.37 2.13 30.02
N PRO A 412 5.90 3.34 29.75
CA PRO A 412 6.89 3.55 28.69
C PRO A 412 8.18 2.74 28.85
N GLU A 413 8.63 2.48 30.08
CA GLU A 413 9.87 1.74 30.34
C GLU A 413 9.76 0.25 29.98
N GLU A 414 8.64 -0.39 30.32
CA GLU A 414 8.41 -1.82 30.09
C GLU A 414 8.22 -2.14 28.60
N TYR A 415 7.56 -1.23 27.87
CA TYR A 415 7.21 -1.39 26.46
C TYR A 415 8.03 -0.48 25.53
N HIS A 416 9.19 -0.01 26.01
CA HIS A 416 10.08 0.90 25.26
C HIS A 416 10.43 0.34 23.87
N TRP A 417 10.69 -0.96 23.76
CA TRP A 417 11.04 -1.61 22.49
C TRP A 417 9.98 -1.41 21.40
N ALA A 418 8.69 -1.61 21.72
CA ALA A 418 7.58 -1.47 20.78
C ALA A 418 7.39 0.00 20.40
N ARG A 419 7.49 0.90 21.39
CA ARG A 419 7.48 2.35 21.18
C ARG A 419 8.58 2.78 20.21
N THR A 420 9.82 2.35 20.46
CA THR A 420 10.98 2.72 19.63
C THR A 420 10.77 2.27 18.20
N VAL A 421 10.42 0.99 17.98
CA VAL A 421 10.21 0.50 16.61
C VAL A 421 9.08 1.26 15.93
N SER A 422 7.95 1.46 16.61
CA SER A 422 6.80 2.16 16.02
C SER A 422 7.12 3.62 15.65
N VAL A 423 7.71 4.38 16.58
CA VAL A 423 8.04 5.80 16.37
C VAL A 423 9.19 5.95 15.37
N THR A 424 10.27 5.17 15.49
CA THR A 424 11.41 5.26 14.56
C THR A 424 11.02 4.84 13.15
N SER A 425 10.12 3.85 13.00
CA SER A 425 9.60 3.47 11.69
C SER A 425 8.75 4.58 11.07
N ALA A 426 7.85 5.19 11.85
CA ALA A 426 7.07 6.35 11.43
C ALA A 426 7.98 7.50 10.97
N MET A 427 9.00 7.86 11.78
CA MET A 427 9.95 8.93 11.45
C MET A 427 10.83 8.61 10.24
N SER A 428 11.13 7.32 10.01
CA SER A 428 11.90 6.87 8.85
C SER A 428 11.08 6.93 7.57
N LEU A 429 9.82 6.47 7.57
CA LEU A 429 8.89 6.61 6.44
C LEU A 429 8.80 8.06 5.97
N ILE A 430 8.61 8.91 6.96
CA ILE A 430 8.63 10.36 6.90
C ILE A 430 9.96 10.77 6.23
N TRP A 431 11.11 10.62 6.87
CA TRP A 431 12.40 11.05 6.31
C TRP A 431 12.70 10.56 4.88
N ILE A 432 12.53 9.26 4.60
CA ILE A 432 12.83 8.62 3.31
C ILE A 432 12.11 9.33 2.16
N ASN A 433 10.84 9.66 2.36
CA ASN A 433 10.04 10.32 1.35
C ASN A 433 10.39 11.79 1.08
N ARG A 434 11.08 12.46 2.01
CA ARG A 434 11.58 13.83 1.78
C ARG A 434 12.90 13.85 1.05
N SER A 435 13.79 12.95 1.49
CA SER A 435 15.22 13.02 1.17
C SER A 435 15.59 12.21 -0.06
N TRP A 436 14.61 11.57 -0.68
CA TRP A 436 14.82 10.91 -1.94
C TRP A 436 14.88 11.91 -3.09
N ASP A 437 16.07 12.15 -3.63
CA ASP A 437 16.40 11.43 -4.85
C ASP A 437 15.69 11.82 -6.16
N GLN A 438 14.45 11.35 -6.26
CA GLN A 438 13.61 11.32 -7.47
C GLN A 438 12.25 11.97 -7.19
N PRO A 439 11.59 12.55 -8.21
CA PRO A 439 10.43 13.41 -8.05
C PRO A 439 9.27 12.75 -7.28
N ALA A 440 8.61 13.51 -6.41
CA ALA A 440 7.43 13.03 -5.66
C ALA A 440 6.26 12.59 -6.59
N SER A 441 6.22 13.08 -7.84
CA SER A 441 5.29 12.64 -8.89
C SER A 441 5.44 11.15 -9.24
N THR A 442 6.63 10.56 -9.08
CA THR A 442 6.85 9.10 -9.18
C THR A 442 6.24 8.31 -8.01
N ARG A 443 5.70 8.99 -6.98
CA ARG A 443 5.29 8.42 -5.69
C ARG A 443 3.97 8.99 -5.23
N LYS A 444 2.87 8.38 -5.67
CA LYS A 444 1.53 8.71 -5.14
C LYS A 444 1.20 8.01 -3.80
N GLN A 445 2.22 7.58 -3.03
CA GLN A 445 2.04 6.94 -1.72
C GLN A 445 3.05 7.46 -0.64
N CYS A 446 2.49 8.22 0.32
CA CYS A 446 2.94 8.62 1.69
C CYS A 446 4.30 9.28 1.92
N THR A 447 4.45 10.33 2.78
CA THR A 447 5.67 11.20 2.80
C THR A 447 6.06 12.07 4.07
N SER A 448 7.39 12.29 4.37
CA SER A 448 8.24 13.34 5.14
C SER A 448 8.09 13.80 6.62
N SER A 449 9.07 14.37 7.41
CA SER A 449 10.55 14.20 7.76
C SER A 449 10.90 14.70 9.24
N LYS A 450 12.18 14.68 9.70
CA LYS A 450 12.83 14.92 11.08
C LYS A 450 13.00 16.42 11.52
N ASP A 451 13.31 16.89 12.76
CA ASP A 451 13.91 16.40 14.05
C ASP A 451 13.55 17.36 15.25
N ASN A 452 13.41 16.83 16.48
CA ASN A 452 13.36 17.46 17.82
C ASN A 452 12.55 18.74 18.15
N ARG A 453 11.47 18.98 17.38
CA ARG A 453 10.14 19.46 17.84
C ARG A 453 9.03 18.53 17.29
N GLU A 454 9.31 17.23 17.41
CA GLU A 454 9.16 16.16 16.40
C GLU A 454 7.80 15.94 15.74
N TYR A 455 6.68 16.30 16.35
CA TYR A 455 5.38 15.90 15.80
C TYR A 455 4.74 16.94 14.88
N ILE A 456 4.90 18.23 15.20
CA ILE A 456 4.27 19.31 14.42
C ILE A 456 4.99 19.47 13.08
N GLU A 457 6.32 19.53 13.08
CA GLU A 457 7.11 19.62 11.84
C GLU A 457 6.94 18.39 10.95
N ALA A 458 6.79 17.20 11.54
CA ALA A 458 6.49 15.97 10.80
C ALA A 458 5.09 16.01 10.16
N ILE A 459 4.09 16.54 10.89
CA ILE A 459 2.74 16.75 10.34
C ILE A 459 2.76 17.82 9.24
N GLU A 460 3.47 18.94 9.44
CA GLU A 460 3.65 19.99 8.43
C GLU A 460 4.38 19.47 7.19
N ALA A 461 5.41 18.66 7.38
CA ALA A 461 6.15 18.04 6.29
C ALA A 461 5.29 17.02 5.53
N GLY A 462 4.46 16.25 6.22
CA GLY A 462 3.46 15.38 5.60
C GLY A 462 2.43 16.19 4.81
N LEU A 463 1.96 17.32 5.34
CA LEU A 463 1.05 18.23 4.63
C LEU A 463 1.65 18.76 3.33
N VAL A 464 2.91 19.21 3.35
CA VAL A 464 3.59 19.74 2.14
C VAL A 464 3.57 18.75 0.98
N LEU A 465 3.68 17.46 1.27
CA LEU A 465 3.72 16.45 0.20
C LEU A 465 2.36 15.94 -0.19
N LEU A 466 1.40 15.90 0.73
CA LEU A 466 0.01 15.70 0.34
C LEU A 466 -0.44 16.83 -0.60
N ASP A 467 -0.04 18.07 -0.31
CA ASP A 467 -0.32 19.25 -1.14
C ASP A 467 0.35 19.18 -2.52
N ALA A 468 1.51 18.52 -2.63
CA ALA A 468 2.20 18.35 -3.91
C ALA A 468 1.44 17.47 -4.90
N VAL A 469 0.58 16.55 -4.42
CA VAL A 469 -0.14 15.57 -5.25
C VAL A 469 -1.67 15.68 -5.15
N GLU A 470 -2.21 16.56 -4.31
CA GLU A 470 -3.66 16.63 -4.02
C GLU A 470 -4.54 17.00 -5.23
N SER A 471 -3.95 17.62 -6.25
CA SER A 471 -4.62 18.00 -7.50
C SER A 471 -5.10 16.76 -8.27
N HIS A 472 -4.32 15.67 -8.25
CA HIS A 472 -4.58 14.44 -8.99
C HIS A 472 -4.70 13.19 -8.11
N ASN A 473 -4.60 13.33 -6.78
CA ASN A 473 -4.79 12.24 -5.81
C ASN A 473 -5.85 12.62 -4.78
N LEU A 474 -7.02 11.98 -4.86
CA LEU A 474 -8.15 12.24 -3.95
C LEU A 474 -7.79 11.87 -2.51
N LEU A 475 -7.17 10.72 -2.29
CA LEU A 475 -6.72 10.30 -0.96
C LEU A 475 -5.80 11.35 -0.32
N ALA A 476 -4.84 11.89 -1.08
CA ALA A 476 -3.94 12.91 -0.58
C ALA A 476 -4.66 14.19 -0.16
N ARG A 477 -5.59 14.67 -0.99
CA ARG A 477 -6.42 15.85 -0.72
C ARG A 477 -7.24 15.71 0.57
N HIS A 478 -7.88 14.55 0.76
CA HIS A 478 -8.66 14.30 1.96
C HIS A 478 -7.77 14.13 3.19
N ALA A 479 -6.63 13.44 3.06
CA ALA A 479 -5.66 13.29 4.14
C ALA A 479 -5.15 14.67 4.61
N ALA A 480 -4.82 15.57 3.67
CA ALA A 480 -4.39 16.93 3.99
C ALA A 480 -5.50 17.71 4.74
N ARG A 481 -6.75 17.56 4.30
CA ARG A 481 -7.92 18.19 4.94
C ARG A 481 -8.12 17.66 6.38
N VAL A 482 -8.02 16.35 6.59
CA VAL A 482 -8.16 15.73 7.93
C VAL A 482 -7.04 16.20 8.85
N LEU A 483 -5.78 16.12 8.40
CA LEU A 483 -4.62 16.56 9.18
C LEU A 483 -4.72 18.04 9.57
N ARG A 484 -5.08 18.94 8.64
CA ARG A 484 -5.28 20.37 8.94
C ARG A 484 -6.33 20.60 10.02
N LYS A 485 -7.47 19.89 9.96
CA LYS A 485 -8.54 19.96 10.98
C LYS A 485 -8.04 19.51 12.35
N SER A 486 -7.27 18.43 12.40
CA SER A 486 -6.72 17.89 13.64
C SER A 486 -5.69 18.82 14.27
N ILE A 487 -4.86 19.51 13.47
CA ILE A 487 -3.95 20.54 13.98
C ILE A 487 -4.74 21.71 14.59
N THR A 488 -5.76 22.22 13.89
CA THR A 488 -6.56 23.35 14.38
C THR A 488 -7.35 23.05 15.65
N GLY A 489 -7.74 21.79 15.89
CA GLY A 489 -8.47 21.39 17.10
C GLY A 489 -7.59 21.15 18.34
N VAL A 490 -6.27 21.06 18.19
CA VAL A 490 -5.32 20.89 19.31
C VAL A 490 -4.87 22.24 19.90
N PHE A 491 -5.14 23.36 19.20
CA PHE A 491 -4.78 24.72 19.62
C PHE A 491 -5.96 25.60 20.07
N THR A 492 -7.12 24.99 20.35
CA THR A 492 -8.29 25.62 21.00
C THR A 492 -8.65 24.83 22.24
#